data_AF-A0A1G9RE85-F1
#
_entry.id   AF-A0A1G9RE85-F1
#
_cell.length_a   1.000
_cell.length_b   1.000
_cell.length_c   1.000
_cell.angle_alpha   90.00
_cell.angle_beta   90.00
_cell.angle_gamma   90.00
#
_symmetry.space_group_name_H-M   'P 1'
#
loop_
_entity.id
_entity.type
_entity.pdbx_description
1 polymer ?
#
loop_
_entity_poly.entity_id
_entity_poly.type
_entity_poly.pdbx_seq_one_letter_code
_entity_poly.pdbx_strand_id
1 'polypeptide(L)' 'MKNEVNEIQISYCEKLGVLNSEPANSSDRVAELLYRTWDKNTIGLQETFKVLLLNNAHKVKGTFQFLRAD' A
#
# COMPACT_ATOMS: atom_id res chain seq x y z
N MET A 1 30.38 15.94 36.94
CA MET A 1 30.43 15.73 35.47
C MET A 1 28.99 15.67 34.97
N LYS A 2 28.61 16.56 34.03
CA LYS A 2 27.31 16.47 33.34
C LYS A 2 27.54 15.63 32.09
N ASN A 3 27.08 14.38 32.10
CA ASN A 3 27.13 13.50 30.94
C ASN A 3 25.87 13.75 30.10
N GLU A 4 25.88 14.79 29.28
CA GLU A 4 24.84 15.00 28.26
C GLU A 4 25.33 14.38 26.95
N VAL A 5 24.57 13.40 26.44
CA VAL A 5 24.83 12.72 25.18
C VAL A 5 23.79 13.23 24.18
N ASN A 6 24.23 13.65 22.99
CA ASN A 6 23.29 14.01 21.92
C ASN A 6 22.63 12.74 21.38
N GLU A 7 21.34 12.58 21.68
CA GLU A 7 20.53 11.51 21.10
C GLU A 7 19.95 11.98 19.77
N ILE A 8 20.10 11.16 18.73
CA ILE A 8 19.45 11.36 17.44
C ILE A 8 18.42 10.25 17.29
N GLN A 9 17.15 10.64 17.25
CA GLN A 9 16.06 9.72 16.96
C GLN A 9 15.87 9.60 15.45
N ILE A 10 16.06 8.40 14.91
CA ILE A 10 15.71 8.07 13.53
C ILE A 10 14.35 7.40 13.55
N SER A 11 13.38 7.97 12.82
CA SER A 11 12.07 7.37 12.61
C SER A 11 11.85 7.05 11.14
N TYR A 12 11.14 5.96 10.88
CA TYR A 12 10.70 5.64 9.53
C TYR A 12 9.47 6.47 9.20
N CYS A 13 9.60 7.38 8.22
CA CYS A 13 8.48 8.17 7.73
C CYS A 13 7.95 7.59 6.42
N GLU A 14 6.63 7.65 6.20
CA GLU A 14 6.06 7.19 4.94
C GLU A 14 6.52 8.05 3.76
N LYS A 15 6.55 7.46 2.57
CA LYS A 15 6.87 8.20 1.34
C LYS A 15 5.89 9.37 1.18
N LEU A 16 6.39 10.55 0.81
CA LEU A 16 5.58 11.77 0.63
C LEU A 16 4.35 11.55 -0.27
N GLY A 17 4.47 10.71 -1.31
CA GLY A 17 3.35 10.37 -2.18
C GLY A 17 2.21 9.62 -1.48
N VAL A 18 2.51 8.81 -0.46
CA VAL A 18 1.50 8.14 0.38
C VAL A 18 0.90 9.12 1.37
N LEU A 19 1.70 10.03 1.94
CA LEU A 19 1.19 11.06 2.86
C LEU A 19 0.20 12.01 2.17
N ASN A 20 0.42 12.33 0.90
CA ASN A 20 -0.43 13.24 0.12
C ASN A 20 -1.55 12.51 -0.65
N SER A 21 -1.67 11.19 -0.55
CA SER A 21 -2.72 10.45 -1.25
C SER A 21 -4.05 10.50 -0.51
N GLU A 22 -5.13 10.39 -1.29
CA GLU A 22 -6.48 10.26 -0.78
C GLU A 22 -6.68 8.87 -0.12
N PRO A 23 -7.34 8.79 1.04
CA PRO A 23 -7.70 7.53 1.68
C PRO A 23 -8.64 6.67 0.82
N ALA A 24 -8.48 5.36 0.85
CA ALA A 24 -9.37 4.40 0.21
C ALA A 24 -10.45 3.92 1.19
N ASN A 25 -11.39 4.82 1.52
CA ASN A 25 -12.40 4.60 2.59
C ASN A 25 -13.67 3.87 2.14
N SER A 26 -13.78 3.46 0.88
CA SER A 26 -14.95 2.74 0.37
C SER A 26 -14.55 1.54 -0.46
N SER A 27 -15.40 0.52 -0.43
CA SER A 27 -15.26 -0.68 -1.28
C SER A 27 -15.19 -0.31 -2.76
N ASP A 28 -16.00 0.66 -3.21
CA ASP A 28 -16.04 1.09 -4.61
C ASP A 28 -14.71 1.72 -5.03
N ARG A 29 -14.13 2.56 -4.16
CA ARG A 29 -12.83 3.19 -4.42
C ARG A 29 -11.71 2.14 -4.46
N VAL A 30 -11.76 1.16 -3.55
CA VAL A 30 -10.80 0.05 -3.52
C VAL A 30 -10.93 -0.81 -4.77
N ALA A 31 -12.16 -1.16 -5.18
CA ALA A 31 -12.44 -1.94 -6.38
C ALA A 31 -11.94 -1.22 -7.64
N GLU A 32 -12.21 0.08 -7.77
CA GLU A 32 -11.72 0.91 -8.88
C GLU A 32 -10.19 0.89 -8.94
N LEU A 33 -9.51 1.06 -7.80
CA LEU A 33 -8.06 1.09 -7.72
C LEU A 33 -7.43 -0.27 -8.09
N LEU A 34 -7.99 -1.36 -7.57
CA LEU A 34 -7.55 -2.71 -7.90
C LEU A 34 -7.78 -3.04 -9.38
N TYR A 35 -8.92 -2.64 -9.94
CA TYR A 35 -9.24 -2.86 -11.35
C TYR A 35 -8.32 -2.08 -12.28
N ARG A 36 -8.04 -0.80 -11.98
CA ARG A 36 -7.11 0.03 -12.76
C ARG A 36 -5.68 -0.51 -12.78
N THR A 37 -5.26 -1.17 -11.69
CA THR A 37 -3.91 -1.75 -11.53
C THR A 37 -3.84 -3.23 -11.89
N TRP A 38 -4.93 -3.80 -12.40
CA TRP A 38 -4.97 -5.18 -12.87
C TRP A 38 -4.48 -5.28 -14.31
N ASP A 39 -3.68 -6.31 -14.58
CA ASP A 39 -3.33 -6.64 -15.96
C ASP A 39 -4.55 -7.27 -16.68
N LYS A 40 -5.20 -6.46 -17.51
CA LYS A 40 -6.43 -6.84 -18.21
C LYS A 40 -6.22 -8.00 -19.19
N ASN A 41 -4.99 -8.29 -19.60
CA ASN A 41 -4.69 -9.42 -20.47
C ASN A 41 -4.80 -10.77 -19.72
N THR A 42 -4.64 -10.75 -18.39
CA THR A 42 -4.58 -11.96 -17.56
C THR A 42 -5.73 -12.10 -16.57
N ILE A 43 -6.57 -11.06 -16.39
CA ILE A 43 -7.67 -11.03 -15.39
C ILE A 43 -8.68 -12.18 -15.50
N GLY A 44 -8.87 -12.75 -16.69
CA GLY A 44 -9.76 -13.90 -16.91
C GLY A 44 -9.03 -15.20 -17.22
N LEU A 45 -7.70 -15.19 -17.30
CA LEU A 45 -6.92 -16.35 -17.73
C LEU A 45 -6.56 -17.28 -16.58
N GLN A 46 -6.27 -16.72 -15.41
CA GLN A 46 -5.82 -17.46 -14.23
C GLN A 46 -6.37 -16.83 -12.96
N GLU A 47 -6.69 -17.68 -11.98
CA GLU A 47 -7.12 -17.22 -10.68
C GLU A 47 -5.99 -16.45 -10.00
N THR A 48 -6.29 -15.21 -9.63
CA THR A 48 -5.30 -14.24 -9.15
C THR A 48 -5.85 -13.54 -7.93
N PHE A 49 -5.00 -13.38 -6.91
CA PHE A 49 -5.33 -12.67 -5.68
C PHE A 49 -4.52 -11.38 -5.60
N LYS A 50 -5.19 -10.23 -5.42
CA LYS A 50 -4.53 -8.95 -5.16
C LYS A 50 -4.72 -8.51 -3.72
N VAL A 51 -3.63 -8.01 -3.12
CA VAL A 51 -3.58 -7.43 -1.79
C VAL A 51 -3.31 -5.94 -1.90
N LEU A 52 -4.14 -5.12 -1.26
CA LEU A 52 -3.93 -3.68 -1.11
C LEU A 52 -3.34 -3.41 0.28
N LEU A 53 -2.14 -2.85 0.34
CA LEU A 53 -1.53 -2.45 1.60
C LEU A 53 -1.97 -1.02 1.94
N LEU A 54 -2.57 -0.87 3.12
CA LEU A 54 -3.02 0.41 3.65
C LEU A 54 -2.20 0.79 4.90
N ASN A 55 -2.07 2.08 5.16
CA ASN A 55 -1.66 2.57 6.47
C ASN A 55 -2.87 2.74 7.42
N ASN A 56 -2.64 3.17 8.66
CA ASN A 56 -3.70 3.36 9.64
C ASN A 56 -4.69 4.50 9.29
N ALA A 57 -4.33 5.36 8.34
CA ALA A 57 -5.21 6.39 7.79
C ALA A 57 -5.91 5.93 6.49
N HIS A 58 -5.92 4.61 6.23
CA HIS A 58 -6.49 3.98 5.03
C HIS A 58 -5.89 4.46 3.70
N LYS A 59 -4.67 5.02 3.72
CA LYS A 59 -3.96 5.45 2.51
C LYS A 59 -3.18 4.30 1.90
N VAL A 60 -3.18 4.24 0.57
CA VAL A 60 -2.55 3.15 -0.18
C VAL A 60 -1.03 3.25 -0.13
N LYS A 61 -0.39 2.24 0.47
CA LYS A 61 1.06 2.06 0.49
C LYS A 61 1.57 1.30 -0.73
N GLY A 62 0.73 0.45 -1.33
CA GLY A 62 1.06 -0.32 -2.52
C GLY A 62 0.10 -1.48 -2.75
N THR A 63 0.33 -2.22 -3.83
CA THR A 63 -0.43 -3.41 -4.21
C THR A 63 0.51 -4.60 -4.43
N PHE A 64 0.09 -5.78 -4.03
CA PHE A 64 0.78 -7.04 -4.33
C PHE A 64 -0.17 -7.99 -5.07
N GLN A 65 0.35 -8.81 -5.98
CA GLN A 65 -0.42 -9.80 -6.72
C GLN A 65 0.20 -11.20 -6.60
N PHE A 66 -0.64 -12.19 -6.34
CA PHE A 66 -0.29 -13.61 -6.35
C PHE A 66 -1.12 -14.33 -7.41
N LEU A 67 -0.51 -15.30 -8.08
CA LEU A 67 -1.19 -16.23 -8.95
C LEU A 67 -1.45 -17.51 -8.16
N ARG A 68 -2.59 -18.16 -8.37
CA ARG A 68 -2.82 -19.49 -7.81
C ARG A 68 -1.83 -20.46 -8.47
N ALA A 69 -1.04 -21.15 -7.67
CA ALA A 69 -0.24 -22.26 -8.15
C ALA A 69 -1.12 -23.50 -8.22
N ASP A 70 -1.15 -24.15 -9.38
CA ASP A 70 -1.84 -25.42 -9.62
C ASP A 70 -0.98 -26.61 -9.16
#